data_AF-A0A1Y1M7H3-F1
#
_entry.id   AF-A0A1Y1M7H3-F1
#
_cell.length_a   1.000
_cell.length_b   1.000
_cell.length_c   1.000
_cell.angle_alpha   90.00
_cell.angle_beta   90.00
_cell.angle_gamma   90.00
#
_symmetry.space_group_name_H-M   'P 1'
#
loop_
_entity.id
_entity.type
_entity.pdbx_description
1 polymer ?
#
loop_
_entity_poly.entity_id
_entity_poly.type
_entity_poly.pdbx_seq_one_letter_code
_entity_poly.pdbx_strand_id
1 'polypeptide(L)'
;CMINLFARLSKPPTETEKLQIVKRNLDPYYIQGLGLTETNTIETLRQACKKLESLRQLANKPRSTISIKNSLEPDLACQGVSPVENWRKQPHTCPIATNSTPENKRGCWNCSKIGHNFSECREKQFTKFCFQCGQKGVTKFSCLRCNSGN
;
A
#
# COMPACT_ATOMS: atom_id res chain seq x y z
N CYS A 1 1.27 -24.82 -16.38
CA CYS A 1 0.78 -25.22 -15.05
C CYS A 1 1.81 -26.16 -14.41
N MET A 2 2.23 -25.91 -13.15
CA MET A 2 3.23 -26.73 -12.44
C MET A 2 2.85 -28.21 -12.37
N ILE A 3 1.54 -28.52 -12.40
CA ILE A 3 1.01 -29.88 -12.34
C ILE A 3 1.51 -30.77 -13.50
N ASN A 4 1.62 -30.20 -14.71
CA ASN A 4 2.07 -30.95 -15.89
C ASN A 4 3.57 -31.29 -15.84
N LEU A 5 4.34 -30.60 -15.00
CA LEU A 5 5.77 -30.89 -14.81
C LEU A 5 5.98 -32.16 -13.99
N PHE A 6 5.07 -32.48 -13.06
CA PHE A 6 5.16 -33.71 -12.26
C PHE A 6 5.02 -34.97 -13.11
N ALA A 7 4.27 -34.90 -14.22
CA ALA A 7 4.11 -36.02 -15.15
C ALA A 7 5.41 -36.36 -15.93
N ARG A 8 6.40 -35.46 -15.93
CA ARG A 8 7.69 -35.64 -16.62
C ARG A 8 8.73 -36.32 -15.73
N LEU A 9 8.45 -36.51 -14.44
CA LEU A 9 9.37 -37.14 -13.49
C LEU A 9 9.27 -38.67 -13.61
N SER A 10 10.42 -39.36 -13.59
CA SER A 10 10.47 -40.82 -13.66
C SER A 10 9.75 -41.50 -12.49
N LYS A 11 9.62 -40.81 -11.34
CA LYS A 11 8.79 -41.23 -10.22
C LYS A 11 7.82 -40.08 -9.91
N PRO A 12 6.51 -40.24 -10.17
CA PRO A 12 5.55 -39.20 -9.87
C PRO A 12 5.41 -39.06 -8.34
N PRO A 13 5.54 -37.85 -7.78
CA PRO A 13 5.32 -37.62 -6.35
C PRO A 13 3.87 -37.93 -5.96
N THR A 14 3.64 -38.22 -4.68
CA THR A 14 2.30 -38.38 -4.12
C THR A 14 1.53 -37.06 -4.12
N GLU A 15 0.20 -37.09 -4.04
CA GLU A 15 -0.63 -35.87 -4.04
C GLU A 15 -0.28 -34.91 -2.91
N THR A 16 0.07 -35.45 -1.74
CA THR A 16 0.51 -34.66 -0.57
C THR A 16 1.85 -33.97 -0.84
N GLU A 17 2.82 -34.68 -1.43
CA GLU A 17 4.11 -34.10 -1.81
C GLU A 17 3.95 -33.03 -2.90
N LYS A 18 3.12 -33.27 -3.91
CA LYS A 18 2.80 -32.24 -4.93
C LYS A 18 2.26 -30.98 -4.26
N LEU A 19 1.36 -31.15 -3.31
CA LEU A 19 0.71 -30.05 -2.60
C LEU A 19 1.72 -29.26 -1.75
N GLN A 20 2.65 -29.94 -1.06
CA GLN A 20 3.74 -29.31 -0.33
C GLN A 20 4.69 -28.53 -1.27
N ILE A 21 5.08 -29.13 -2.40
CA ILE A 21 5.91 -28.46 -3.41
C ILE A 21 5.20 -27.22 -3.93
N VAL A 22 3.93 -27.31 -4.30
CA VAL A 22 3.17 -26.17 -4.79
C VAL A 22 3.06 -25.09 -3.71
N LYS A 23 2.68 -25.43 -2.47
CA LYS A 23 2.57 -24.47 -1.35
C LYS A 23 3.87 -23.70 -1.11
N ARG A 24 5.02 -24.38 -1.18
CA ARG A 24 6.33 -23.75 -1.00
C ARG A 24 6.70 -22.77 -2.12
N ASN A 25 6.11 -22.92 -3.29
CA ASN A 25 6.35 -22.06 -4.46
C ASN A 25 5.26 -20.97 -4.64
N LEU A 26 4.26 -20.89 -3.76
CA LEU A 26 3.27 -19.83 -3.81
C LEU A 26 3.81 -18.51 -3.27
N ASP A 27 3.27 -17.40 -3.78
CA ASP A 27 3.57 -16.07 -3.24
C ASP A 27 3.15 -15.98 -1.76
N PRO A 28 3.93 -15.29 -0.90
CA PRO A 28 3.66 -15.17 0.53
C PRO A 28 2.24 -14.68 0.86
N TYR A 29 1.64 -13.84 0.02
CA TYR A 29 0.26 -13.39 0.16
C TYR A 29 -0.72 -14.56 0.25
N TYR A 30 -0.60 -15.53 -0.65
CA TYR A 30 -1.49 -16.69 -0.65
C TYR A 30 -1.16 -17.63 0.50
N ILE A 31 0.12 -17.81 0.86
CA ILE A 31 0.53 -18.65 2.00
C ILE A 31 -0.14 -18.16 3.29
N GLN A 32 -0.11 -16.85 3.55
CA GLN A 32 -0.73 -16.25 4.73
C GLN A 32 -2.25 -16.49 4.78
N GLY A 33 -2.95 -16.29 3.64
CA GLY A 33 -4.39 -16.52 3.55
C GLY A 33 -4.79 -17.99 3.67
N LEU A 34 -3.93 -18.89 3.18
CA LEU A 34 -4.15 -20.34 3.23
C LEU A 34 -3.88 -20.96 4.60
N GLY A 35 -3.10 -20.29 5.48
CA GLY A 35 -2.82 -20.78 6.83
C GLY A 35 -4.07 -20.99 7.69
N LEU A 36 -5.19 -20.34 7.34
CA LEU A 36 -6.48 -20.42 8.02
C LEU A 36 -7.45 -21.43 7.37
N THR A 37 -7.05 -22.10 6.28
CA THR A 37 -7.91 -23.03 5.53
C THR A 37 -7.27 -24.41 5.37
N GLU A 38 -8.02 -25.44 5.71
CA GLU A 38 -7.62 -26.83 5.48
C GLU A 38 -7.63 -27.14 3.98
N THR A 39 -6.43 -27.31 3.41
CA THR A 39 -6.24 -27.60 1.98
C THR A 39 -5.49 -28.92 1.83
N ASN A 40 -6.26 -29.99 1.69
CA ASN A 40 -5.77 -31.37 1.62
C ASN A 40 -5.63 -31.91 0.18
N THR A 41 -6.19 -31.19 -0.80
CA THR A 41 -6.14 -31.57 -2.22
C THR A 41 -5.73 -30.40 -3.10
N ILE A 42 -5.19 -30.69 -4.28
CA ILE A 42 -4.78 -29.64 -5.24
C ILE A 42 -5.98 -28.79 -5.67
N GLU A 43 -7.16 -29.40 -5.80
CA GLU A 43 -8.36 -28.66 -6.20
C GLU A 43 -8.88 -27.74 -5.07
N THR A 44 -8.89 -28.21 -3.82
CA THR A 44 -9.25 -27.34 -2.68
C THR A 44 -8.28 -26.17 -2.52
N LEU A 45 -6.98 -26.42 -2.73
CA LEU A 45 -5.96 -25.36 -2.79
C LEU A 45 -6.25 -24.35 -3.91
N ARG A 46 -6.59 -24.83 -5.11
CA ARG A 46 -6.89 -23.98 -6.27
C ARG A 46 -8.11 -23.10 -6.02
N GLN A 47 -9.16 -23.67 -5.43
CA GLN A 47 -10.38 -22.95 -5.06
C GLN A 47 -10.11 -21.91 -3.97
N ALA A 48 -9.30 -22.24 -2.96
CA ALA A 48 -8.91 -21.31 -1.91
C ALA A 48 -8.11 -20.11 -2.47
N CYS A 49 -7.11 -20.36 -3.33
CA CYS A 49 -6.36 -19.29 -4.00
C CYS A 49 -7.29 -18.41 -4.86
N LYS A 50 -8.24 -19.01 -5.59
CA LYS A 50 -9.23 -18.26 -6.39
C LYS A 50 -10.10 -17.35 -5.52
N LYS A 51 -10.53 -17.82 -4.34
CA LYS A 51 -11.29 -17.00 -3.38
C LYS A 51 -10.44 -15.83 -2.87
N LEU A 52 -9.19 -16.08 -2.48
CA LEU A 52 -8.26 -15.03 -2.03
C LEU A 52 -8.05 -13.97 -3.11
N GLU A 53 -7.92 -14.39 -4.37
CA GLU A 53 -7.74 -13.45 -5.47
C GLU A 53 -8.98 -12.59 -5.72
N SER A 54 -10.18 -13.17 -5.66
CA SER A 54 -11.43 -12.40 -5.73
C SER A 54 -11.52 -11.37 -4.60
N LEU A 55 -11.10 -11.73 -3.38
CA LEU A 55 -11.04 -10.81 -2.25
C LEU A 55 -10.02 -9.70 -2.46
N ARG A 56 -8.85 -10.03 -3.01
CA ARG A 56 -7.81 -9.06 -3.37
C ARG A 56 -8.32 -8.04 -4.38
N GLN A 57 -9.01 -8.51 -5.41
CA GLN A 57 -9.63 -7.65 -6.42
C GLN A 57 -10.70 -6.74 -5.81
N LEU A 58 -11.52 -7.27 -4.89
CA LEU A 58 -12.53 -6.48 -4.18
C LEU A 58 -11.89 -5.41 -3.28
N ALA A 59 -10.82 -5.76 -2.56
CA ALA A 59 -10.11 -4.84 -1.68
C ALA A 59 -9.38 -3.72 -2.45
N ASN A 60 -8.84 -4.04 -3.63
CA ASN A 60 -8.16 -3.08 -4.48
C ASN A 60 -9.12 -2.20 -5.29
N LYS A 61 -10.38 -2.64 -5.46
CA LYS A 61 -11.39 -1.82 -6.11
C LYS A 61 -11.74 -0.65 -5.18
N PRO A 62 -11.65 0.60 -5.65
CA PRO A 62 -12.07 1.74 -4.83
C PRO A 62 -13.53 1.51 -4.40
N ARG A 63 -13.78 1.61 -3.10
CA ARG A 63 -15.11 1.43 -2.53
C ARG A 63 -16.01 2.51 -3.13
N SER A 64 -16.91 2.11 -4.03
CA SER A 64 -17.98 2.99 -4.51
C SER A 64 -18.75 3.50 -3.29
N THR A 65 -19.14 4.76 -3.31
CA THR A 65 -19.97 5.36 -2.26
C THR A 65 -21.24 4.53 -2.12
N ILE A 66 -21.36 3.78 -1.03
CA ILE A 66 -22.53 2.94 -0.77
C ILE A 66 -23.71 3.89 -0.64
N SER A 67 -24.76 3.67 -1.43
CA SER A 67 -26.02 4.38 -1.25
C SER A 67 -26.58 4.02 0.12
N ILE A 68 -26.63 5.02 1.02
CA ILE A 68 -27.09 4.87 2.41
C ILE A 68 -28.49 4.26 2.48
N LYS A 69 -29.31 4.47 1.43
CA LYS A 69 -30.70 4.00 1.35
C LYS A 69 -30.86 2.48 1.53
N ASN A 70 -29.81 1.70 1.22
CA ASN A 70 -29.84 0.23 1.31
C ASN A 70 -28.70 -0.31 2.20
N SER A 71 -28.07 0.52 3.04
CA SER A 71 -27.04 0.05 3.97
C SER A 71 -27.69 -0.61 5.19
N LEU A 72 -27.23 -1.80 5.55
CA LEU A 72 -27.61 -2.45 6.81
C LEU A 72 -27.15 -1.63 8.02
N GLU A 73 -26.02 -0.93 7.87
CA GLU A 73 -25.44 -0.07 8.90
C GLU A 73 -25.18 1.32 8.31
N PRO A 74 -26.18 2.22 8.34
CA PRO A 74 -26.05 3.55 7.73
C PRO A 74 -25.03 4.45 8.44
N ASP A 75 -24.79 4.24 9.74
CA ASP A 75 -23.80 4.99 10.54
C ASP A 75 -22.35 4.63 10.16
N LEU A 76 -22.12 3.35 9.80
CA LEU A 76 -20.81 2.82 9.39
C LEU A 76 -20.57 2.90 7.87
N ALA A 77 -21.55 3.36 7.09
CA ALA A 77 -21.40 3.49 5.66
C ALA A 77 -20.35 4.57 5.35
N CYS A 78 -19.32 4.22 4.57
CA CYS A 78 -18.34 5.19 4.10
C CYS A 78 -19.06 6.24 3.23
N GLN A 79 -19.42 7.37 3.84
CA GLN A 79 -19.90 8.52 3.10
C GLN A 79 -18.77 9.01 2.21
N GLY A 80 -19.01 9.07 0.91
CA GLY A 80 -18.07 9.63 -0.03
C GLY A 80 -17.85 11.09 0.30
N VAL A 81 -16.78 11.39 1.04
CA VAL A 81 -16.17 12.70 0.97
C VAL A 81 -15.62 12.82 -0.45
N SER A 82 -16.30 13.62 -1.29
CA SER A 82 -15.75 14.09 -2.56
C SER A 82 -14.31 14.58 -2.34
N PRO A 83 -13.44 14.50 -3.36
CA PRO A 83 -12.08 15.03 -3.28
C PRO A 83 -12.12 16.50 -2.83
N VAL A 84 -11.73 16.72 -1.58
CA VAL A 84 -11.27 17.96 -0.95
C VAL A 84 -11.56 19.28 -1.69
N GLU A 85 -12.79 19.78 -1.61
CA GLU A 85 -13.03 21.22 -1.62
C GLU A 85 -13.95 21.53 -0.44
N ASN A 86 -13.42 22.27 0.55
CA ASN A 86 -14.14 22.87 1.71
C ASN A 86 -14.25 22.15 3.08
N TRP A 87 -13.37 21.24 3.48
CA TRP A 87 -13.22 20.92 4.92
C TRP A 87 -12.41 21.96 5.72
N ARG A 88 -12.06 23.10 5.10
CA ARG A 88 -11.63 24.29 5.84
C ARG A 88 -12.87 25.09 6.24
N LYS A 89 -13.51 24.67 7.33
CA LYS A 89 -14.32 25.44 8.29
C LYS A 89 -15.20 24.45 9.04
N GLN A 90 -14.69 23.86 10.13
CA GLN A 90 -15.36 23.80 11.43
C GLN A 90 -14.31 23.42 12.48
N PRO A 91 -13.98 24.32 13.42
CA PRO A 91 -13.09 24.00 14.53
C PRO A 91 -13.89 23.20 15.57
N HIS A 92 -13.73 21.88 15.56
CA HIS A 92 -14.05 21.08 16.74
C HIS A 92 -12.91 21.29 17.73
N THR A 93 -13.10 22.23 18.66
CA THR A 93 -12.19 22.45 19.78
C THR A 93 -12.21 21.23 20.70
N CYS A 94 -11.21 20.37 20.57
CA CYS A 94 -10.75 19.53 21.67
C CYS A 94 -9.54 20.23 22.29
N PRO A 95 -9.58 20.67 23.56
CA PRO A 95 -8.44 21.30 24.20
C PRO A 95 -7.46 20.20 24.64
N ILE A 96 -6.62 19.76 23.70
CA ILE A 96 -5.39 19.05 24.04
C ILE A 96 -4.26 20.01 23.71
N ALA A 97 -3.74 20.62 24.78
CA ALA A 97 -2.55 21.44 24.76
C ALA A 97 -1.40 20.65 24.14
N THR A 98 -1.09 20.94 22.88
CA THR A 98 0.23 20.70 22.33
C THR A 98 0.73 22.05 21.84
N ASN A 99 1.68 22.59 22.59
CA ASN A 99 2.42 23.80 22.29
C ASN A 99 2.91 23.74 20.85
N SER A 100 2.15 24.38 19.95
CA SER A 100 2.49 24.49 18.54
C SER A 100 3.52 25.61 18.41
N THR A 101 4.79 25.21 18.48
CA THR A 101 5.91 26.01 17.99
C THR A 101 5.67 26.42 16.54
N PRO A 102 6.18 27.58 16.09
CA PRO A 102 5.79 28.19 14.83
C PRO A 102 6.01 27.25 13.65
N GLU A 103 4.93 27.11 12.90
CA GLU A 103 4.78 26.60 11.54
C GLU A 103 6.03 26.75 10.64
N ASN A 104 7.00 25.85 10.80
CA ASN A 104 8.05 25.68 9.81
C ASN A 104 7.46 24.89 8.63
N LYS A 105 6.58 25.55 7.87
CA LYS A 105 6.03 25.09 6.58
C LYS A 105 7.17 24.99 5.59
N ARG A 106 7.97 23.92 5.69
CA ARG A 106 9.02 23.62 4.72
C ARG A 106 8.36 23.47 3.35
N GLY A 107 8.57 24.45 2.48
CA GLY A 107 8.07 24.41 1.10
C GLY A 107 8.71 23.26 0.31
N CYS A 108 8.08 22.90 -0.80
CA CYS A 108 8.60 21.91 -1.74
C CYS A 108 10.03 22.27 -2.17
N TRP A 109 11.01 21.40 -1.96
CA TRP A 109 12.40 21.68 -2.33
C TRP A 109 12.63 21.83 -3.82
N ASN A 110 11.68 21.34 -4.62
CA ASN A 110 11.74 21.46 -6.06
C ASN A 110 11.31 22.85 -6.56
N CYS A 111 10.04 23.20 -6.35
CA CYS A 111 9.46 24.45 -6.88
C CYS A 111 9.36 25.58 -5.84
N SER A 112 9.80 25.34 -4.60
CA SER A 112 9.73 26.27 -3.45
C SER A 112 8.30 26.72 -3.07
N LYS A 113 7.26 26.11 -3.63
CA LYS A 113 5.85 26.35 -3.27
C LYS A 113 5.47 25.52 -2.03
N ILE A 114 4.64 26.08 -1.15
CA ILE A 114 4.08 25.36 0.01
C ILE A 114 2.89 24.50 -0.39
N GLY A 115 2.56 23.49 0.42
CA GLY A 115 1.37 22.65 0.24
C GLY A 115 1.58 21.31 -0.47
N HIS A 116 2.81 20.97 -0.88
CA HIS A 116 3.16 19.64 -1.38
C HIS A 116 4.65 19.33 -1.14
N ASN A 117 5.02 18.04 -1.19
CA ASN A 117 6.41 17.59 -1.14
C ASN A 117 7.02 17.49 -2.56
N PHE A 118 8.35 17.44 -2.69
CA PHE A 118 9.03 17.26 -3.97
C PHE A 118 8.59 15.99 -4.72
N SER A 119 8.23 14.91 -3.99
CA SER A 119 7.73 13.66 -4.58
C SER A 119 6.39 13.83 -5.31
N GLU A 120 5.61 14.84 -4.94
CA GLU A 120 4.29 15.14 -5.48
C GLU A 120 4.31 16.39 -6.39
N CYS A 121 5.51 16.92 -6.66
CA CYS A 121 5.68 18.12 -7.46
C CYS A 121 5.46 17.82 -8.94
N ARG A 122 4.50 18.51 -9.56
CA ARG A 122 4.16 18.37 -11.00
C ARG A 122 4.96 19.31 -11.90
N GLU A 123 5.78 20.18 -11.32
CA GLU A 123 6.63 21.11 -12.07
C GLU A 123 7.83 20.37 -12.66
N LYS A 124 8.18 20.67 -13.92
CA LYS A 124 9.31 20.04 -14.63
C LYS A 124 10.70 20.47 -14.13
N GLN A 125 10.77 21.25 -13.06
CA GLN A 125 12.05 21.69 -12.53
C GLN A 125 12.68 20.48 -11.83
N PHE A 126 13.93 20.16 -12.14
CA PHE A 126 14.71 19.15 -11.44
C PHE A 126 16.08 19.75 -11.16
N THR A 127 16.11 20.83 -10.38
CA THR A 127 17.37 21.30 -9.82
C THR A 127 17.85 20.24 -8.86
N LYS A 128 19.05 19.68 -9.05
CA LYS A 128 19.66 18.71 -8.12
C LYS A 128 19.55 19.25 -6.68
N PHE A 129 19.00 18.48 -5.73
CA PHE A 129 18.94 18.87 -4.32
C PHE A 129 19.12 17.67 -3.39
N CYS A 130 19.50 17.92 -2.14
CA CYS A 130 19.68 16.88 -1.15
C CYS A 130 18.31 16.35 -0.70
N PHE A 131 18.05 15.07 -0.95
CA PHE A 131 16.80 14.40 -0.56
C PHE A 131 16.55 14.33 0.96
N GLN A 132 17.54 14.65 1.79
CA GLN A 132 17.41 14.64 3.25
C GLN A 132 17.14 16.03 3.84
N CYS A 133 17.80 17.08 3.34
CA CYS A 133 17.74 18.42 3.93
C CYS A 133 17.28 19.53 2.98
N GLY A 134 17.08 19.24 1.69
CA GLY A 134 16.62 20.19 0.69
C GLY A 134 17.68 21.16 0.14
N GLN A 135 18.96 20.97 0.47
CA GLN A 135 20.03 21.84 -0.04
C GLN A 135 20.13 21.73 -1.57
N LYS A 136 20.01 22.85 -2.29
CA LYS A 136 20.09 22.92 -3.75
C LYS A 136 21.52 22.71 -4.26
N GLY A 137 21.67 22.16 -5.46
CA GLY A 137 22.93 21.88 -6.15
C GLY A 137 23.65 20.56 -5.77
N VAL A 138 23.23 19.89 -4.71
CA VAL A 138 23.93 18.71 -4.15
C VAL A 138 23.01 17.50 -4.04
N THR A 139 23.55 16.29 -4.05
CA THR A 139 22.83 15.06 -3.68
C THR A 139 23.15 14.69 -2.23
N LYS A 140 22.43 13.72 -1.64
CA LYS A 140 22.73 13.23 -0.27
C LYS A 140 24.22 12.94 -0.07
N PHE A 141 24.85 12.25 -1.02
CA PHE A 141 26.28 11.88 -0.99
C PHE A 141 27.25 13.06 -1.08
N SER A 142 26.83 14.19 -1.67
CA SER A 142 27.66 15.40 -1.81
C SER A 142 27.21 16.53 -0.88
N CYS A 143 26.27 16.26 0.02
CA CYS A 143 25.71 17.27 0.90
C CYS A 143 26.57 17.41 2.16
N LEU A 144 27.24 18.55 2.30
CA LEU A 144 28.06 18.87 3.48
C LEU A 144 27.26 18.97 4.80
N ARG A 145 25.93 18.97 4.75
CA ARG A 145 25.08 18.92 5.95
C ARG A 145 24.67 17.51 6.36
N CYS A 146 24.62 16.58 5.41
CA CYS A 146 24.08 15.23 5.63
C CYS A 146 25.12 14.12 5.43
N ASN A 147 26.19 14.40 4.71
CA ASN A 147 27.33 13.50 4.48
C ASN A 147 28.47 13.74 5.47
N SER A 148 28.39 14.80 6.28
CA SER A 148 29.28 15.00 7.42
C SER A 148 28.85 14.07 8.55
N GLY A 149 29.25 12.80 8.43
CA GLY A 149 29.06 11.82 9.49
C GLY A 149 29.86 12.20 10.72
N ASN A 150 29.18 12.19 11.86
CA ASN A 150 29.51 11.19 12.86
C ASN A 150 28.23 10.41 13.18
#